data_AF-A0AAD9KYM7-F1
#
_entry.id   AF-A0AAD9KYM7-F1
#
_cell.length_a   1.000
_cell.length_b   1.000
_cell.length_c   1.000
_cell.angle_alpha   90.00
_cell.angle_beta   90.00
_cell.angle_gamma   90.00
#
_symmetry.space_group_name_H-M   'P 1'
#
loop_
_entity.id
_entity.type
_entity.pdbx_description
1 polymer ?
#
loop_
_entity_poly.entity_id
_entity_poly.type
_entity_poly.pdbx_seq_one_letter_code
_entity_poly.pdbx_strand_id
1 'polypeptide(L)'
;MCPANGHCGPLTPATDIPTLTYRRVLMRNYVLLLSAVSLLVLMSVPVVRCESNIDECASSPCHNNATCDDLVNGYVCNCSANYTGVYCENLGKGKTPKGHNGERVEGKQPALK
;
A
#
# COMPACT_ATOMS: atom_id res chain seq x y z
N MET A 1 0.01 -21.27 -69.79
CA MET A 1 0.08 -20.10 -70.69
C MET A 1 1.03 -19.07 -70.10
N CYS A 2 2.05 -18.62 -70.84
CA CYS A 2 2.86 -17.45 -70.49
C CYS A 2 2.20 -16.17 -71.07
N PRO A 3 2.25 -15.00 -70.41
CA PRO A 3 1.88 -13.75 -71.06
C PRO A 3 2.93 -13.38 -72.13
N ALA A 4 2.50 -12.65 -73.15
CA ALA A 4 3.17 -12.48 -74.46
C ALA A 4 4.52 -11.73 -74.47
N ASN A 5 5.13 -11.42 -73.32
CA ASN A 5 6.40 -10.71 -73.22
C ASN A 5 7.40 -11.56 -72.41
N GLY A 6 8.30 -12.24 -73.13
CA GLY A 6 9.18 -13.30 -72.62
C GLY A 6 10.25 -12.87 -71.60
N HIS A 7 9.86 -12.74 -70.32
CA HIS A 7 10.79 -12.89 -69.21
C HIS A 7 10.37 -14.06 -68.33
N CYS A 8 11.12 -15.16 -68.40
CA CYS A 8 11.04 -16.26 -67.44
C CYS A 8 11.89 -15.90 -66.21
N GLY A 9 11.28 -15.27 -65.21
CA GLY A 9 11.83 -15.19 -63.85
C GLY A 9 11.43 -16.42 -63.02
N PRO A 10 12.18 -16.76 -61.95
CA PRO A 10 11.83 -17.88 -61.09
C PRO A 10 10.45 -17.65 -60.45
N LEU A 11 9.61 -18.70 -60.44
CA LEU A 11 8.39 -18.77 -59.66
C LEU A 11 8.78 -18.73 -58.17
N THR A 12 8.92 -17.55 -57.58
CA THR A 12 8.95 -17.44 -56.13
C THR A 12 7.53 -17.71 -55.62
N PRO A 13 7.32 -18.65 -54.68
CA PRO A 13 6.03 -18.79 -54.03
C PRO A 13 5.71 -17.47 -53.34
N ALA A 14 4.47 -17.00 -53.48
CA ALA A 14 3.99 -15.78 -52.85
C ALA A 14 4.06 -15.89 -51.31
N THR A 15 5.21 -15.55 -50.73
CA THR A 15 5.38 -15.35 -49.29
C THR A 15 5.68 -13.89 -48.92
N ASP A 16 5.53 -12.96 -49.87
CA ASP A 16 5.60 -11.52 -49.59
C ASP A 16 4.25 -11.02 -49.08
N ILE A 17 3.89 -11.42 -47.85
CA ILE A 17 2.99 -10.58 -47.06
C ILE A 17 3.71 -9.23 -46.95
N PRO A 18 3.12 -8.11 -47.39
CA PRO A 18 3.80 -6.82 -47.37
C PRO A 18 4.38 -6.59 -45.97
N THR A 19 5.64 -6.17 -45.87
CA THR A 19 6.29 -5.90 -44.57
C THR A 19 5.44 -4.98 -43.68
N LEU A 20 4.68 -4.06 -44.30
CA LEU A 20 3.64 -3.23 -43.67
C LEU A 20 2.45 -4.02 -43.12
N THR A 21 1.96 -5.03 -43.85
CA THR A 21 0.89 -5.93 -43.40
C THR A 21 1.38 -6.85 -42.29
N TYR A 22 2.59 -7.40 -42.39
CA TYR A 22 3.22 -8.17 -41.32
C TYR A 22 3.42 -7.33 -40.06
N ARG A 23 3.92 -6.09 -40.19
CA ARG A 23 4.05 -5.15 -39.07
C ARG A 23 2.68 -4.81 -38.47
N ARG A 24 1.63 -4.63 -39.27
CA ARG A 24 0.26 -4.42 -38.75
C ARG A 24 -0.27 -5.63 -38.00
N VAL A 25 -0.07 -6.85 -38.52
CA VAL A 25 -0.48 -8.10 -37.87
C VAL A 25 0.30 -8.33 -36.59
N LEU A 26 1.61 -8.11 -36.61
CA LEU A 26 2.50 -8.24 -35.46
C LEU A 26 2.16 -7.23 -34.37
N MET A 27 1.94 -5.96 -34.73
CA MET A 27 1.52 -4.93 -33.78
C MET A 27 0.14 -5.22 -33.20
N ARG A 28 -0.81 -5.70 -34.01
CA ARG A 28 -2.14 -6.13 -33.52
C ARG A 28 -2.02 -7.29 -32.54
N ASN A 29 -1.23 -8.31 -32.87
CA ASN A 29 -1.02 -9.47 -31.99
C ASN A 29 -0.27 -9.08 -30.71
N TYR A 30 0.74 -8.21 -30.81
CA TYR A 30 1.49 -7.68 -29.67
C TYR A 30 0.60 -6.85 -28.73
N VAL A 31 -0.27 -5.98 -29.28
CA VAL A 31 -1.23 -5.20 -28.49
C VAL A 31 -2.23 -6.11 -27.77
N LEU A 32 -2.71 -7.17 -28.44
CA LEU A 32 -3.59 -8.18 -27.83
C LEU A 32 -2.87 -8.96 -26.70
N LEU A 33 -1.59 -9.29 -26.89
CA LEU A 33 -0.78 -9.95 -25.87
C LEU A 33 -0.50 -9.03 -24.69
N LEU A 34 -0.13 -7.76 -24.93
CA LEU A 34 0.11 -6.78 -23.87
C LEU A 34 -1.15 -6.47 -23.07
N SER A 35 -2.32 -6.38 -23.70
CA SER A 35 -3.58 -6.16 -22.97
C SER A 35 -3.94 -7.38 -22.13
N ALA A 36 -3.79 -8.60 -22.67
CA ALA A 36 -4.00 -9.84 -21.92
C ALA A 36 -3.03 -9.96 -20.74
N VAL A 37 -1.74 -9.68 -20.93
CA VAL A 37 -0.74 -9.67 -19.85
C VAL A 37 -1.06 -8.60 -18.81
N SER A 38 -1.44 -7.39 -19.23
CA SER A 38 -1.84 -6.32 -18.29
C SER A 38 -3.05 -6.72 -17.46
N LEU A 39 -4.07 -7.33 -18.07
CA LEU A 39 -5.23 -7.86 -17.35
C LEU A 39 -4.84 -8.98 -16.37
N LEU A 40 -3.97 -9.91 -16.78
CA LEU A 40 -3.46 -10.96 -15.90
C LEU A 40 -2.64 -10.40 -14.73
N VAL A 41 -1.80 -9.39 -14.99
CA VAL A 41 -1.02 -8.68 -13.95
C VAL A 41 -1.97 -8.04 -12.94
N LEU A 42 -3.02 -7.35 -13.39
CA LEU A 42 -4.03 -6.75 -12.51
C LEU A 42 -4.80 -7.78 -11.67
N MET A 43 -4.95 -9.02 -12.15
CA MET A 43 -5.58 -10.12 -11.40
C MET A 43 -4.61 -10.85 -10.45
N SER A 44 -3.31 -10.77 -10.72
CA SER A 44 -2.24 -11.36 -9.89
C SER A 44 -1.73 -10.44 -8.78
N VAL A 45 -1.96 -9.14 -8.90
CA VAL A 45 -1.74 -8.19 -7.81
C VAL A 45 -2.93 -8.33 -6.86
N PRO A 46 -2.77 -8.93 -5.66
CA PRO A 46 -3.80 -8.77 -4.66
C PRO A 46 -3.91 -7.27 -4.43
N VAL A 47 -5.09 -6.69 -4.71
CA VAL A 47 -5.44 -5.39 -4.15
C VAL A 47 -5.42 -5.60 -2.64
N VAL A 48 -4.26 -5.34 -2.06
CA VAL A 48 -4.10 -5.17 -0.64
C VAL A 48 -4.84 -3.87 -0.36
N ARG A 49 -6.14 -3.98 -0.08
CA ARG A 49 -6.87 -2.97 0.67
C ARG A 49 -6.34 -3.04 2.10
N CYS A 50 -5.10 -2.59 2.27
CA CYS A 50 -4.72 -1.99 3.51
C CYS A 50 -5.51 -0.69 3.54
N GLU A 51 -6.60 -0.63 4.30
CA GLU A 51 -6.67 0.49 5.23
C GLU A 51 -5.37 0.37 6.01
N SER A 52 -4.33 1.09 5.58
CA SER A 52 -3.09 1.15 6.33
C SER A 52 -3.47 1.89 7.60
N ASN A 53 -3.87 1.14 8.62
CA ASN A 53 -3.71 1.62 9.97
C ASN A 53 -2.21 1.80 10.12
N ILE A 54 -1.75 3.02 9.89
CA ILE A 54 -0.35 3.40 10.02
C ILE A 54 -0.12 3.33 11.52
N ASP A 55 0.85 2.52 11.98
CA ASP A 55 1.21 2.53 13.39
C ASP A 55 1.84 3.89 13.71
N GLU A 56 1.04 4.82 14.21
CA GLU A 56 1.52 6.16 14.55
C GLU A 56 2.34 6.16 15.85
N CYS A 57 2.24 5.08 16.63
CA CYS A 57 3.06 4.85 17.82
C CYS A 57 4.49 4.42 17.51
N ALA A 58 4.78 3.93 16.29
CA ALA A 58 6.12 3.51 15.86
C ALA A 58 7.19 4.61 16.00
N SER A 59 6.79 5.88 15.90
CA SER A 59 7.70 7.03 16.07
C SER A 59 7.98 7.40 17.53
N SER A 60 7.39 6.67 18.48
CA SER A 60 7.45 6.96 19.93
C SER A 60 7.09 8.42 20.27
N PRO A 61 5.91 8.91 19.85
CA PRO A 61 5.54 10.32 20.01
C PRO A 61 5.29 10.73 21.47
N CYS A 62 4.97 9.79 22.37
CA CYS A 62 4.63 10.08 23.74
C CYS A 62 5.87 10.25 24.64
N HIS A 63 5.91 11.33 25.43
CA HIS A 63 7.01 11.63 26.34
C HIS A 63 6.78 11.08 27.75
N ASN A 64 7.82 11.17 28.59
CA ASN A 64 7.75 10.90 30.03
C ASN A 64 7.19 9.51 30.39
N ASN A 65 7.57 8.50 29.59
CA ASN A 65 7.18 7.10 29.80
C ASN A 65 5.65 6.90 29.78
N ALA A 66 4.95 7.68 28.95
CA ALA A 66 3.53 7.50 28.67
C ALA A 66 3.31 6.32 27.71
N THR A 67 2.14 5.68 27.81
CA THR A 67 1.73 4.60 26.90
C THR A 67 1.12 5.20 25.65
N CYS A 68 1.51 4.72 24.47
CA CYS A 68 0.91 5.13 23.20
C CYS A 68 -0.12 4.09 22.79
N ASP A 69 -1.37 4.52 22.62
CA ASP A 69 -2.45 3.68 22.11
C ASP A 69 -2.73 4.09 20.65
N ASP A 70 -2.48 3.15 19.74
CA ASP A 70 -2.73 3.27 18.31
C ASP A 70 -4.24 3.17 18.01
N LEU A 71 -4.75 4.03 17.14
CA LEU A 71 -6.17 4.12 16.76
C LEU A 71 -6.29 4.13 15.24
N VAL A 72 -7.49 3.89 14.73
CA VAL A 72 -7.76 4.04 13.30
C VAL A 72 -7.57 5.51 12.92
N ASN A 73 -6.46 5.80 12.23
CA ASN A 73 -6.10 7.11 11.69
C ASN A 73 -5.57 8.13 12.74
N GLY A 74 -4.90 7.67 13.79
CA GLY A 74 -4.26 8.50 14.80
C GLY A 74 -3.85 7.72 16.06
N TYR A 75 -3.34 8.43 17.07
CA TYR A 75 -2.92 7.81 18.34
C TYR A 75 -3.30 8.69 19.53
N VAL A 76 -3.31 8.10 20.72
CA VAL A 76 -3.47 8.83 21.98
C VAL A 76 -2.37 8.46 22.97
N CYS A 77 -1.81 9.46 23.65
CA CYS A 77 -0.84 9.26 24.71
C CYS A 77 -1.52 9.19 26.08
N ASN A 78 -1.42 8.04 26.74
CA ASN A 78 -1.91 7.83 28.09
C ASN A 78 -0.82 8.24 29.10
N CYS A 79 -0.97 9.46 29.63
CA CYS A 79 0.02 10.06 30.53
C CYS A 79 0.05 9.41 31.91
N SER A 80 1.26 9.22 32.44
CA SER A 80 1.46 8.91 33.85
C SER A 80 0.86 9.99 34.76
N ALA A 81 0.54 9.63 36.01
CA ALA A 81 -0.22 10.49 36.94
C ALA A 81 0.33 11.93 37.07
N ASN A 82 1.63 12.14 36.86
CA ASN A 82 2.30 13.42 37.00
C ASN A 82 2.49 14.23 35.69
N TYR A 83 1.90 13.79 34.57
CA TYR A 83 2.10 14.42 33.27
C TYR A 83 0.78 14.71 32.54
N THR A 84 0.80 15.77 31.72
CA THR A 84 -0.31 16.31 30.92
C THR A 84 0.22 16.88 29.61
N GLY A 85 -0.69 17.21 28.69
CA GLY A 85 -0.36 17.58 27.32
C GLY A 85 -0.71 16.46 26.34
N VAL A 86 -0.75 16.78 25.05
CA VAL A 86 -1.10 15.81 24.00
C VAL A 86 -0.05 14.71 23.91
N TYR A 87 1.21 15.06 24.17
CA TYR A 87 2.35 14.16 24.15
C TYR A 87 2.87 13.86 25.56
N CYS A 88 2.10 14.21 26.61
CA CYS A 88 2.51 14.11 28.00
C CYS A 88 3.79 14.89 28.32
N GLU A 89 4.02 16.02 27.65
CA GLU A 89 5.24 16.83 27.72
C GLU A 89 5.31 17.74 28.96
N ASN A 90 4.18 18.00 29.62
CA ASN A 90 4.08 18.93 30.74
C ASN A 90 3.87 18.19 32.06
N LEU A 91 4.44 18.69 33.16
CA LEU A 91 4.16 18.19 34.52
C LEU A 91 2.74 18.59 34.96
N GLY A 92 1.84 17.62 35.07
CA GLY A 92 0.47 17.81 35.53
C GLY A 92 0.26 17.18 36.89
N LYS A 93 -0.36 17.87 37.84
CA LYS A 93 -0.57 17.33 39.18
C LYS A 93 -1.59 16.19 39.14
N GLY A 94 -1.11 14.95 39.21
CA GLY A 94 -1.85 13.77 39.68
C GLY A 94 -3.29 13.65 39.20
N LYS A 95 -3.57 13.04 38.04
CA LYS A 95 -4.91 12.49 37.79
C LYS A 95 -5.15 11.36 38.79
N THR A 96 -5.63 11.71 39.97
CA THR A 96 -6.19 10.73 40.90
C THR A 96 -7.37 10.04 40.20
N PRO A 97 -7.44 8.69 40.20
CA PRO A 97 -8.61 8.00 39.71
C PRO A 97 -9.79 8.41 40.58
N LYS A 98 -10.70 9.23 40.04
CA LYS A 98 -12.01 9.44 40.67
C LYS A 98 -12.78 8.14 40.47
N GLY A 99 -12.87 7.33 41.53
CA GLY A 99 -13.85 6.25 41.59
C GLY A 99 -15.26 6.82 41.44
N HIS A 100 -16.20 6.02 40.95
CA HIS A 100 -17.60 6.41 40.72
C HIS A 100 -18.39 6.80 42.00
N ASN A 101 -17.72 6.92 43.15
CA ASN A 101 -18.29 7.07 44.48
C ASN A 101 -17.53 8.07 45.38
N GLY A 102 -16.49 8.76 44.88
CA GLY A 102 -15.73 9.76 45.67
C GLY A 102 -14.62 9.23 46.59
N GLU A 103 -14.33 7.93 46.61
CA GLU A 103 -13.17 7.37 47.33
C GLU A 103 -11.85 7.52 46.53
N ARG A 104 -10.79 7.97 47.21
CA ARG A 104 -9.43 8.01 46.67
C ARG A 104 -8.89 6.58 46.63
N VAL A 105 -8.94 5.94 45.46
CA VAL A 105 -8.26 4.66 45.25
C VAL A 105 -6.76 4.95 45.19
N GLU A 106 -6.00 4.50 46.20
CA GLU A 106 -4.55 4.45 46.07
C GLU A 106 -4.20 3.47 44.95
N GLY A 107 -3.73 4.01 43.82
CA GLY A 107 -3.16 3.23 42.74
C GLY A 107 -1.91 2.55 43.26
N LYS A 108 -1.99 1.25 43.51
CA LYS A 108 -0.81 0.42 43.79
C LYS A 108 0.03 0.38 42.52
N GLN A 109 1.09 1.17 42.49
CA GLN A 109 2.12 1.09 41.45
C GLN A 109 2.65 -0.36 41.43
N PRO A 110 2.63 -1.07 40.29
CA PRO A 110 3.38 -2.31 40.19
C PRO A 110 4.86 -1.96 40.34
N ALA A 111 5.47 -2.46 41.42
CA ALA A 111 6.91 -2.42 41.58
C ALA A 111 7.54 -3.23 40.44
N LEU A 112 8.31 -2.56 39.58
CA LEU A 112 9.20 -3.21 38.63
C LEU A 112 10.21 -4.02 39.45
N LYS A 113 10.25 -5.34 39.24
CA LYS A 113 11.21 -6.27 39.86
C LYS A 113 12.50 -6.26 39.07
#